data_AF-A0A7C5M7Z7-F1
#
_entry.id   AF-A0A7C5M7Z7-F1
#
_cell.length_a   1.000
_cell.length_b   1.000
_cell.length_c   1.000
_cell.angle_alpha   90.00
_cell.angle_beta   90.00
_cell.angle_gamma   90.00
#
_symmetry.space_group_name_H-M   'P 1'
#
loop_
_entity.id
_entity.type
_entity.pdbx_description
1 polymer ?
#
loop_
_entity_poly.entity_id
_entity_poly.type
_entity_poly.pdbx_seq_one_letter_code
_entity_poly.pdbx_strand_id
1 'polypeptide(L)' 'MLIRHALRLSGADAPHAKREIVDQGARVFGLDPEPLHTLLDLREQKRKPKQIEAQGLFENYLKQIEAVVGAVDRLQT' A
#
# COMPACT_ATOMS: atom_id res chain seq x y z
N MET A 1 -8.08 -1.53 5.68
CA MET A 1 -6.77 -1.01 5.19
C MET A 1 -7.01 0.33 4.54
N LEU A 2 -6.15 1.33 4.76
CA LEU A 2 -6.31 2.70 4.24
C LEU A 2 -6.52 2.72 2.71
N ILE A 3 -5.64 2.05 1.96
CA ILE A 3 -5.69 1.94 0.49
C ILE A 3 -7.06 1.48 0.00
N ARG A 4 -7.66 0.46 0.63
CA ARG A 4 -8.99 -0.03 0.24
C ARG A 4 -10.08 1.03 0.40
N HIS A 5 -10.02 1.83 1.47
CA HIS A 5 -11.00 2.90 1.66
C HIS A 5 -10.82 4.00 0.62
N ALA A 6 -9.57 4.35 0.30
CA ALA A 6 -9.28 5.27 -0.80
C ALA A 6 -9.80 4.74 -2.15
N LEU A 7 -9.60 3.44 -2.45
CA LEU A 7 -10.15 2.80 -3.65
C LEU A 7 -11.67 2.93 -3.73
N ARG A 8 -12.38 2.61 -2.63
CA ARG A 8 -13.84 2.77 -2.56
C ARG A 8 -14.28 4.20 -2.77
N LEU A 9 -13.58 5.16 -2.16
CA LEU A 9 -13.89 6.58 -2.29
C LEU A 9 -13.69 7.07 -3.72
N SER A 10 -12.67 6.56 -4.43
CA SER A 10 -12.40 6.88 -5.83
C SER A 10 -13.38 6.22 -6.82
N GLY A 11 -14.32 5.39 -6.34
CA GLY A 11 -15.22 4.61 -7.19
C GLY A 11 -14.57 3.43 -7.92
N ALA A 12 -13.30 3.14 -7.65
CA ALA A 12 -12.58 2.00 -8.20
C ALA A 12 -12.97 0.68 -7.50
N ASP A 13 -12.65 -0.45 -8.15
CA ASP A 13 -12.76 -1.76 -7.51
C ASP A 13 -11.89 -1.81 -6.23
N ALA A 14 -12.45 -2.43 -5.18
CA ALA A 14 -11.91 -2.43 -3.84
C ALA A 14 -11.92 -3.85 -3.24
N PRO A 15 -10.99 -4.71 -3.68
CA PRO A 15 -10.94 -6.11 -3.28
C PRO A 15 -10.76 -6.28 -1.77
N HIS A 16 -10.94 -7.51 -1.29
CA HIS A 16 -10.83 -7.84 0.13
C HIS A 16 -9.45 -8.39 0.53
N ALA A 17 -8.75 -9.07 -0.37
CA ALA A 17 -7.43 -9.61 -0.07
C ALA A 17 -6.38 -8.50 0.00
N LYS A 18 -5.50 -8.54 1.01
CA LYS A 18 -4.50 -7.47 1.25
C LYS A 18 -3.59 -7.24 0.05
N ARG A 19 -3.15 -8.31 -0.60
CA ARG A 19 -2.27 -8.23 -1.78
C ARG A 19 -2.98 -7.59 -2.96
N GLU A 20 -4.21 -8.02 -3.23
CA GLU A 20 -5.05 -7.41 -4.28
C GLU A 20 -5.34 -5.93 -4.00
N ILE A 21 -5.54 -5.54 -2.75
CA ILE A 21 -5.70 -4.13 -2.36
C ILE A 21 -4.44 -3.32 -2.70
N VAL A 22 -3.26 -3.86 -2.41
CA VAL A 22 -1.97 -3.22 -2.72
C VAL A 22 -1.79 -3.08 -4.23
N ASP A 23 -2.03 -4.16 -4.98
CA ASP A 23 -1.87 -4.17 -6.44
C ASP A 23 -2.88 -3.25 -7.13
N GLN A 24 -4.12 -3.19 -6.63
CA GLN A 24 -5.13 -2.27 -7.14
C GLN A 24 -4.78 -0.82 -6.79
N GLY A 25 -4.24 -0.57 -5.58
CA GLY A 25 -3.72 0.75 -5.21
C GLY A 25 -2.58 1.21 -6.12
N ALA A 26 -1.65 0.32 -6.47
CA ALA A 26 -0.58 0.60 -7.43
C ALA A 26 -1.15 0.99 -8.80
N ARG A 27 -2.16 0.26 -9.29
CA ARG A 27 -2.82 0.56 -10.57
C ARG A 27 -3.58 1.89 -10.59
N VAL A 28 -4.34 2.19 -9.53
CA VAL A 28 -5.26 3.34 -9.50
C VAL A 28 -4.56 4.62 -9.03
N PHE A 29 -3.65 4.51 -8.06
CA PHE A 29 -3.00 5.66 -7.42
C PHE A 29 -1.51 5.79 -7.74
N GLY A 30 -0.93 4.86 -8.50
CA GLY A 30 0.49 4.90 -8.87
C GLY A 30 1.45 4.58 -7.72
N LEU A 31 0.99 3.80 -6.73
CA LEU A 31 1.82 3.38 -5.61
C LEU A 31 2.92 2.42 -6.07
N ASP A 32 4.07 2.47 -5.40
CA ASP A 32 5.02 1.36 -5.39
C ASP A 32 4.51 0.27 -4.43
N PRO A 33 4.14 -0.92 -4.93
CA PRO A 33 3.57 -1.98 -4.10
C PRO A 33 4.63 -2.70 -3.26
N GLU A 34 5.92 -2.58 -3.58
CA GLU A 34 6.96 -3.42 -3.00
C GLU A 34 7.15 -3.26 -1.47
N PRO A 35 7.23 -2.05 -0.88
CA PRO A 35 7.33 -1.93 0.57
C PRO A 35 6.12 -2.54 1.31
N LEU A 36 4.93 -2.47 0.70
CA LEU A 36 3.71 -3.05 1.27
C LEU A 36 3.73 -4.58 1.16
N HIS A 37 4.16 -5.13 0.02
CA HIS A 37 4.31 -6.59 -0.16
C HIS A 37 5.39 -7.16 0.74
N THR A 38 6.54 -6.50 0.90
CA THR A 38 7.58 -6.92 1.85
C THR A 38 7.05 -6.97 3.29
N LEU A 39 6.20 -6.01 3.71
CA LEU A 39 5.54 -6.06 5.02
C LEU A 39 4.54 -7.22 5.13
N LEU A 40 3.84 -7.57 4.04
CA LEU A 40 2.95 -8.74 4.03
C LEU A 40 3.75 -10.04 4.11
N ASP A 41 4.88 -10.15 3.40
CA ASP A 41 5.77 -11.30 3.48
C ASP A 41 6.31 -11.52 4.89
N LEU A 42 6.69 -10.45 5.59
CA LEU A 42 7.07 -10.49 6.99
C LEU A 42 5.95 -11.07 7.87
N ARG A 43 4.73 -10.55 7.71
CA ARG A 43 3.57 -10.97 8.50
C ARG A 43 3.14 -12.41 8.23
N GLU A 44 3.31 -12.84 6.98
CA GLU A 44 3.03 -14.20 6.53
C GLU A 44 4.20 -15.15 6.79
N GLN A 45 5.27 -14.68 7.47
CA GLN A 45 6.48 -15.44 7.77
C GLN A 45 7.21 -16.01 6.54
N LYS A 46 6.97 -15.42 5.37
CA LYS A 46 7.64 -15.75 4.10
C LYS A 46 9.05 -15.16 4.01
N ARG A 47 9.34 -14.13 4.81
CA ARG A 47 10.65 -13.48 4.91
C ARG A 47 11.04 -13.30 6.37
N LYS A 48 12.32 -13.49 6.70
CA LYS A 48 12.82 -13.31 8.06
C LYS A 48 13.14 -11.83 8.32
N PRO A 49 12.89 -11.29 9.53
CA PRO A 49 13.22 -9.90 9.86
C PRO A 49 14.67 -9.50 9.58
N LYS A 50 15.62 -10.43 9.79
CA LYS A 50 17.05 -10.22 9.53
C LYS A 50 17.42 -10.01 8.05
N GLN A 51 16.50 -10.27 7.11
CA GLN A 51 16.72 -10.15 5.66
C GLN A 51 16.21 -8.82 5.09
N ILE A 52 15.85 -7.87 5.95
CA ILE A 52 15.20 -6.62 5.59
C ILE A 52 15.97 -5.48 6.22
N GLU A 53 16.25 -4.47 5.41
CA GLU A 53 16.74 -3.19 5.88
C GLU A 53 15.50 -2.40 6.38
N ALA A 54 15.34 -2.35 7.71
CA ALA A 54 14.11 -1.90 8.34
C ALA A 54 13.87 -0.40 8.16
N GLN A 55 14.94 0.41 8.13
CA GLN A 55 14.81 1.86 8.01
C GLN A 55 14.31 2.24 6.63
N GLY A 56 14.95 1.74 5.58
CA GLY A 56 14.56 1.98 4.19
C GLY A 56 13.19 1.40 3.86
N LEU A 57 12.83 0.24 4.43
CA LEU A 57 11.46 -0.28 4.31
C LEU A 57 10.44 0.69 4.93
N PHE A 58 10.72 1.22 6.11
CA PHE A 58 9.83 2.16 6.79
C PHE A 58 9.70 3.48 6.04
N GLU A 59 10.81 4.05 5.57
CA GLU A 59 10.82 5.27 4.75
C GLU A 59 10.01 5.09 3.46
N ASN A 60 10.19 3.97 2.76
CA ASN A 60 9.45 3.70 1.53
C ASN A 60 7.97 3.39 1.78
N TYR A 61 7.63 2.75 2.90
CA TYR A 61 6.24 2.58 3.33
C TYR A 61 5.56 3.93 3.56
N LEU A 62 6.21 4.87 4.26
CA LEU A 62 5.64 6.19 4.53
C LEU A 62 5.36 6.97 3.23
N LYS A 63 6.27 6.92 2.24
CA LYS A 63 6.04 7.51 0.92
C LYS A 63 4.77 6.98 0.25
N GLN A 64 4.45 5.69 0.41
CA GLN A 64 3.21 5.13 -0.14
C GLN A 64 1.98 5.61 0.62
N ILE A 65 2.08 5.80 1.94
CA ILE A 65 0.98 6.38 2.73
C ILE A 65 0.72 7.83 2.29
N GLU A 66 1.77 8.64 2.11
CA GLU A 66 1.66 10.00 1.58
C GLU A 66 0.99 10.03 0.20
N ALA A 67 1.37 9.11 -0.70
CA ALA A 67 0.75 9.00 -2.02
C ALA A 67 -0.75 8.67 -1.96
N VAL A 68 -1.17 7.80 -1.03
CA VAL A 68 -2.58 7.48 -0.80
C VAL A 68 -3.35 8.68 -0.23
N VAL A 69 -2.75 9.40 0.72
CA VAL A 69 -3.35 10.63 1.28
C VAL A 69 -3.55 11.66 0.17
N GLY A 70 -2.50 11.94 -0.62
CA GLY A 70 -2.61 12.88 -1.73
C GLY A 70 -3.63 12.45 -2.80
N ALA A 71 -3.82 11.13 -3.01
CA ALA A 71 -4.89 10.63 -3.87
C ALA A 71 -6.28 10.93 -3.30
N VAL A 72 -6.49 10.76 -1.99
CA VAL A 72 -7.76 11.09 -1.33
C VAL A 72 -8.03 12.60 -1.36
N ASP A 73 -7.02 13.43 -1.11
CA ASP A 73 -7.19 14.90 -1.11
C ASP A 73 -7.70 15.40 -2.46
N ARG A 74 -7.24 14.81 -3.58
CA ARG A 74 -7.71 15.14 -4.93
C ARG A 74 -9.16 14.74 -5.21
N LEU A 75 -9.75 13.85 -4.41
CA LEU A 75 -11.15 13.41 -4.58
C LEU A 75 -12.16 14.33 -3.88
N GLN A 76 -11.73 15.20 -2.98
CA GLN A 76 -12.61 16.11 -2.23
C GLN A 76 -12.92 17.42 -3.00
N THR A 77 -12.85 17.40 -4.33
CA THR A 77 -13.12 18.58 -5.17
C THR A 77 -14.61 18.76 -5.42
#